data_AF-G9KTX8-F1
#
_entry.id   AF-G9KTX8-F1
#
_cell.length_a   1.000
_cell.length_b   1.000
_cell.length_c   1.000
_cell.angle_alpha   90.00
_cell.angle_beta   90.00
_cell.angle_gamma   90.00
#
_symmetry.space_group_name_H-M   'P 1'
#
loop_
_entity.id
_entity.type
_entity.pdbx_description
1 polymer ?
#
loop_
_entity_poly.entity_id
_entity_poly.type
_entity_poly.pdbx_seq_one_letter_code
_entity_poly.pdbx_strand_id
1 'polypeptide(L)'
;KTANSLILVIFILGLFVLGIASILYYYFSMEAASLSLSNLWFGFLLGLLCFLDNSSFKNDVKEESTKYLLLTSIVLRILCALVERISGYVRHRPTLLTTVEFLELVGFAIASTTMLVEKSLSVILLVVALAMLIIDLRMKSFLAIPNLVIFAVLLFFSSLETPKNPVAFACFFICLITDPFLDIYFSGLSVTERWKPFLYRGRICRRLSVVFTGMIELTFFILSAFKLRDTHLWYFVIPGFSIFGIFWMICHIIFLLTLWGFHTKL
;
A
#
# COMPACT_ATOMS: atom_id res chain seq x y z
N LYS A 1 26.68 19.49 -8.06
CA LYS A 1 26.35 19.50 -9.51
C LYS A 1 25.39 18.37 -9.92
N THR A 2 25.51 17.16 -9.37
CA THR A 2 24.67 16.00 -9.70
C THR A 2 23.20 16.11 -9.25
N ALA A 3 22.91 16.68 -8.08
CA ALA A 3 21.54 16.83 -7.57
C ALA A 3 20.63 17.69 -8.47
N ASN A 4 21.13 18.82 -8.98
CA ASN A 4 20.37 19.69 -9.89
C ASN A 4 20.09 19.00 -11.24
N SER A 5 21.01 18.17 -11.72
CA SER A 5 20.82 17.37 -12.94
C SER A 5 19.75 16.30 -12.74
N LEU A 6 19.68 15.68 -11.56
CA LEU A 6 18.68 14.65 -11.25
C LEU A 6 17.27 15.26 -11.20
N ILE A 7 17.10 16.39 -10.53
CA ILE A 7 15.83 17.13 -10.49
C ILE A 7 15.40 17.57 -11.89
N LEU A 8 16.34 18.06 -12.71
CA LEU A 8 16.05 18.44 -14.09
C LEU A 8 15.58 17.24 -14.93
N VAL A 9 16.24 16.08 -14.77
CA VAL A 9 15.82 14.84 -15.45
C VAL A 9 14.42 14.41 -15.02
N ILE A 10 14.11 14.45 -13.72
CA ILE A 10 12.76 14.17 -13.21
C ILE A 10 11.74 15.15 -13.80
N PHE A 11 12.08 16.43 -13.87
CA PHE A 11 11.20 17.46 -14.41
C PHE A 11 10.91 17.24 -15.90
N ILE A 12 11.96 16.97 -16.70
CA ILE A 12 11.81 16.66 -18.13
C ILE A 12 10.98 15.39 -18.33
N LEU A 13 11.24 14.34 -17.53
CA LEU A 13 10.47 13.11 -17.57
C LEU A 13 8.99 13.36 -17.23
N GLY A 14 8.72 14.21 -16.24
CA GLY A 14 7.36 14.58 -15.88
C GLY A 14 6.62 15.35 -16.96
N LEU A 15 7.28 16.30 -17.61
CA LEU A 15 6.71 16.99 -18.77
C LEU A 15 6.41 16.03 -19.91
N PHE A 16 7.30 15.06 -20.16
CA PHE A 16 7.10 14.05 -21.19
C PHE A 16 5.90 13.14 -20.88
N VAL A 17 5.81 12.65 -19.64
CA VAL A 17 4.71 11.82 -19.16
C VAL A 17 3.38 12.57 -19.24
N LEU A 18 3.30 13.81 -18.73
CA LEU A 18 2.10 14.63 -18.83
C LEU A 18 1.74 14.99 -20.28
N GLY A 19 2.74 15.22 -21.12
CA GLY A 19 2.56 15.45 -22.57
C GLY A 19 1.94 14.24 -23.26
N ILE A 20 2.46 13.04 -23.01
CA ILE A 20 1.88 11.79 -23.54
C ILE A 20 0.46 11.59 -23.00
N ALA A 21 0.24 11.77 -21.70
CA ALA A 21 -1.10 11.66 -21.11
C ALA A 21 -2.09 12.61 -21.79
N SER A 22 -1.67 13.85 -22.06
CA SER A 22 -2.50 14.85 -22.75
C SER A 22 -2.79 14.45 -24.19
N ILE A 23 -1.80 13.97 -24.94
CA ILE A 23 -1.98 13.47 -26.32
C ILE A 23 -2.93 12.27 -26.34
N LEU A 24 -2.74 11.30 -25.44
CA LEU A 24 -3.62 10.14 -25.34
C LEU A 24 -5.06 10.54 -25.03
N TYR A 25 -5.26 11.53 -24.16
CA TYR A 25 -6.58 12.03 -23.80
C TYR A 25 -7.26 12.77 -24.96
N TYR A 26 -6.63 13.84 -25.46
CA TYR A 26 -7.25 14.76 -26.40
C TYR A 26 -7.20 14.28 -27.86
N TYR A 27 -6.12 13.61 -28.27
CA TYR A 27 -5.93 13.24 -29.68
C TYR A 27 -6.42 11.82 -29.96
N PHE A 28 -6.09 10.86 -29.08
CA PHE A 28 -6.47 9.46 -29.27
C PHE A 28 -7.77 9.06 -28.56
N SER A 29 -8.40 9.96 -27.78
CA SER A 29 -9.60 9.65 -26.98
C SER A 29 -9.42 8.43 -26.05
N MET A 30 -8.17 8.15 -25.64
CA MET A 30 -7.81 7.04 -24.76
C MET A 30 -7.76 7.50 -23.30
N GLU A 31 -8.91 7.90 -22.76
CA GLU A 31 -9.05 8.47 -21.42
C GLU A 31 -8.46 7.57 -20.32
N ALA A 32 -8.76 6.27 -20.37
CA ALA A 32 -8.27 5.31 -19.37
C ALA A 32 -6.74 5.19 -19.37
N ALA A 33 -6.09 5.24 -20.54
CA ALA A 33 -4.64 5.18 -20.64
C ALA A 33 -3.99 6.47 -20.12
N SER A 34 -4.58 7.62 -20.43
CA SER A 34 -4.13 8.92 -19.93
C SER A 34 -4.24 9.03 -18.40
N LEU A 35 -5.40 8.67 -17.84
CA LEU A 35 -5.62 8.66 -16.39
C LEU A 35 -4.68 7.66 -15.70
N SER A 36 -4.47 6.50 -16.30
CA SER A 36 -3.54 5.50 -15.80
C SER A 36 -2.12 6.06 -15.67
N LEU A 37 -1.61 6.69 -16.73
CA LEU A 37 -0.29 7.30 -16.75
C LEU A 37 -0.17 8.43 -15.72
N SER A 38 -1.23 9.22 -15.56
CA SER A 38 -1.28 10.32 -14.60
C SER A 38 -1.23 9.82 -13.15
N ASN A 39 -2.03 8.80 -12.80
CA ASN A 39 -2.04 8.22 -11.44
C ASN A 39 -0.69 7.56 -11.09
N LEU A 40 -0.09 6.87 -12.05
CA LEU A 40 1.25 6.31 -11.89
C LEU A 40 2.27 7.43 -11.60
N TRP A 41 2.20 8.53 -12.33
CA TRP A 41 3.07 9.68 -12.15
C TRP A 41 2.86 10.39 -10.82
N PHE A 42 1.61 10.54 -10.36
CA PHE A 42 1.29 11.11 -9.05
C PHE A 42 1.89 10.28 -7.91
N GLY A 43 1.72 8.95 -7.94
CA GLY A 43 2.34 8.04 -6.98
C GLY A 43 3.86 8.16 -6.98
N PHE A 44 4.47 8.26 -8.16
CA PHE A 44 5.92 8.45 -8.31
C PHE A 44 6.42 9.78 -7.72
N LEU A 45 5.77 10.90 -8.04
CA LEU A 45 6.13 12.22 -7.50
C LEU A 45 5.99 12.26 -5.97
N LEU A 46 4.92 11.69 -5.43
CA LEU A 46 4.69 11.69 -3.99
C LEU A 46 5.71 10.78 -3.27
N GLY A 47 6.10 9.67 -3.88
CA GLY A 47 7.21 8.84 -3.40
C GLY A 47 8.54 9.59 -3.41
N LEU A 48 8.86 10.32 -4.48
CA LEU A 48 10.06 11.15 -4.53
C LEU A 48 10.08 12.21 -3.42
N LEU A 49 8.95 12.87 -3.15
CA LEU A 49 8.82 13.83 -2.05
C LEU A 49 9.08 13.19 -0.67
N CYS A 50 8.79 11.90 -0.51
CA CYS A 50 9.04 11.17 0.74
C CYS A 50 10.51 10.80 0.94
N PHE A 51 11.23 10.47 -0.15
CA PHE A 51 12.56 9.85 -0.09
C PHE A 51 13.71 10.81 -0.38
N LEU A 52 13.49 11.87 -1.17
CA LEU A 52 14.53 12.85 -1.49
C LEU A 52 14.92 13.67 -0.26
N ASP A 53 16.22 13.99 -0.17
CA ASP A 53 16.75 14.82 0.90
C ASP A 53 16.49 16.29 0.63
N ASN A 54 15.63 16.89 1.45
CA ASN A 54 15.37 18.33 1.41
C ASN A 54 16.01 19.08 2.59
N SER A 55 16.97 18.47 3.30
CA SER A 55 17.63 19.12 4.45
C SER A 55 18.24 20.50 4.13
N SER A 56 18.68 20.72 2.88
CA SER A 56 19.18 22.02 2.41
C SER A 56 18.09 23.09 2.21
N PHE A 57 16.81 22.70 2.17
CA PHE A 57 15.67 23.56 1.90
C PHE A 57 14.71 23.69 3.09
N LYS A 58 15.10 23.19 4.28
CA LYS A 58 14.24 23.10 5.47
C LYS A 58 13.59 24.42 5.90
N ASN A 59 14.25 25.55 5.61
CA ASN A 59 13.77 26.91 5.91
C ASN A 59 13.32 27.68 4.66
N ASP A 60 13.21 27.02 3.50
CA ASP A 60 12.69 27.61 2.27
C ASP A 60 11.16 27.65 2.32
N VAL A 61 10.59 28.81 2.00
CA VAL A 61 9.14 29.05 1.92
C VAL A 61 8.47 28.06 0.94
N LYS A 62 9.22 27.56 -0.05
CA LYS A 62 8.72 26.54 -0.99
C LYS A 62 8.49 25.18 -0.34
N GLU A 63 9.35 24.77 0.60
CA GLU A 63 9.17 23.49 1.30
C GLU A 63 7.98 23.57 2.26
N GLU A 64 7.84 24.70 2.96
CA GLU A 64 6.73 24.93 3.87
C GLU A 64 5.38 25.01 3.13
N SER A 65 5.31 25.74 2.01
CA SER A 65 4.09 25.79 1.18
C SER A 65 3.71 24.42 0.62
N THR A 66 4.69 23.59 0.25
CA THR A 66 4.44 22.20 -0.16
C THR A 66 3.80 21.38 0.96
N LYS A 67 4.26 21.52 2.21
CA LYS A 67 3.66 20.84 3.37
C LYS A 67 2.21 21.27 3.60
N TYR A 68 1.91 22.56 3.53
CA TYR A 68 0.54 23.06 3.66
C TYR A 68 -0.36 22.59 2.51
N LEU A 69 0.14 22.54 1.28
CA LEU A 69 -0.61 22.01 0.14
C LEU A 69 -0.94 20.53 0.32
N LEU A 70 0.01 19.73 0.79
CA LEU A 70 -0.22 18.31 1.09
C LEU A 70 -1.24 18.12 2.22
N LEU A 71 -1.14 18.90 3.30
CA LEU A 71 -2.11 18.84 4.40
C LEU A 71 -3.52 19.25 3.94
N THR A 72 -3.61 20.30 3.14
CA THR A 72 -4.87 20.76 2.55
C THR A 72 -5.46 19.70 1.63
N SER A 73 -4.63 19.03 0.83
CA SER A 73 -5.05 17.91 -0.02
C SER A 73 -5.68 16.78 0.79
N ILE A 74 -5.09 16.41 1.93
CA ILE A 74 -5.66 15.40 2.85
C ILE A 74 -7.06 15.83 3.32
N VAL A 75 -7.19 17.07 3.80
CA VAL A 75 -8.46 17.58 4.32
C VAL A 75 -9.52 17.61 3.22
N LEU A 76 -9.17 18.14 2.05
CA LEU A 76 -10.07 18.17 0.89
C LEU A 76 -10.48 16.76 0.47
N ARG A 77 -9.55 15.81 0.44
CA ARG A 77 -9.84 14.41 0.08
C ARG A 77 -10.85 13.79 1.03
N ILE A 78 -10.68 13.98 2.33
CA ILE A 78 -11.61 13.48 3.36
C ILE A 78 -12.98 14.14 3.21
N LEU A 79 -13.03 15.47 3.08
CA LEU A 79 -14.28 16.20 2.95
C LEU A 79 -15.04 15.80 1.68
N CYS A 80 -14.38 15.74 0.52
CA CYS A 80 -14.99 15.31 -0.73
C CYS A 80 -15.52 13.88 -0.62
N ALA A 81 -14.71 12.95 -0.11
CA ALA A 81 -15.09 11.55 0.06
C ALA A 81 -16.30 11.38 1.02
N LEU A 82 -16.40 12.22 2.05
CA LEU A 82 -17.53 12.24 2.97
C LEU A 82 -18.79 12.80 2.30
N VAL A 83 -18.68 13.94 1.62
CA VAL A 83 -19.79 14.60 0.92
C VAL A 83 -20.40 13.70 -0.15
N GLU A 84 -19.57 13.02 -0.95
CA GLU A 84 -20.03 12.07 -1.97
C GLU A 84 -20.88 10.95 -1.37
N ARG A 85 -20.48 10.43 -0.20
CA ARG A 85 -21.16 9.33 0.50
C ARG A 85 -22.44 9.77 1.19
N ILE A 86 -22.42 10.91 1.88
CA ILE A 86 -23.61 11.50 2.51
C ILE A 86 -24.67 11.82 1.45
N SER A 87 -24.23 12.31 0.29
CA SER A 87 -25.12 12.65 -0.82
C SER A 87 -25.60 11.44 -1.63
N GLY A 88 -25.11 10.22 -1.33
CA GLY A 88 -25.50 9.00 -2.03
C GLY A 88 -25.02 8.89 -3.49
N TYR A 89 -24.08 9.74 -3.92
CA TYR A 89 -23.55 9.71 -5.29
C TYR A 89 -22.55 8.55 -5.53
N VAL A 90 -22.10 7.88 -4.48
CA VAL A 90 -21.12 6.79 -4.60
C VAL A 90 -21.78 5.50 -5.06
N ARG A 91 -21.37 5.01 -6.23
CA ARG A 91 -21.74 3.68 -6.70
C ARG A 91 -20.73 2.65 -6.20
N HIS A 92 -21.06 1.97 -5.10
CA HIS A 92 -20.22 0.92 -4.56
C HIS A 92 -20.12 -0.26 -5.53
N ARG A 93 -18.90 -0.54 -6.01
CA ARG A 93 -18.58 -1.72 -6.81
C ARG A 93 -17.65 -2.63 -6.01
N PRO A 94 -17.85 -3.96 -6.08
CA PRO A 94 -16.92 -4.88 -5.45
C PRO A 94 -15.62 -4.89 -6.24
N THR A 95 -14.55 -4.36 -5.66
CA THR A 95 -13.20 -4.35 -6.22
C THR A 95 -12.19 -4.59 -5.12
N LEU A 96 -11.16 -5.38 -5.39
CA LEU A 96 -10.04 -5.62 -4.46
C LEU A 96 -9.21 -4.35 -4.28
N LEU A 97 -8.73 -3.81 -5.40
CA LEU A 97 -7.94 -2.60 -5.50
C LEU A 97 -8.41 -1.88 -6.76
N THR A 98 -8.62 -0.57 -6.68
CA THR A 98 -8.94 0.23 -7.86
C THR A 98 -7.70 0.39 -8.73
N THR A 99 -7.89 0.63 -10.02
CA THR A 99 -6.78 0.89 -10.95
C THR A 99 -5.97 2.11 -10.50
N VAL A 100 -6.64 3.11 -9.92
CA VAL A 100 -6.02 4.33 -9.37
C VAL A 100 -5.08 3.97 -8.22
N GLU A 101 -5.60 3.30 -7.17
CA GLU A 101 -4.80 2.88 -6.02
C GLU A 101 -3.62 1.99 -6.45
N PHE A 102 -3.85 1.04 -7.35
CA PHE A 102 -2.79 0.17 -7.86
C PHE A 102 -1.66 0.96 -8.53
N LEU A 103 -2.01 1.90 -9.41
CA LEU A 103 -1.01 2.69 -10.13
C LEU A 103 -0.28 3.67 -9.24
N GLU A 104 -0.96 4.29 -8.27
CA GLU A 104 -0.32 5.14 -7.27
C GLU A 104 0.67 4.35 -6.41
N LEU A 105 0.28 3.14 -5.96
CA LEU A 105 1.14 2.23 -5.21
C LEU A 105 2.37 1.81 -6.04
N VAL A 106 2.17 1.45 -7.32
CA VAL A 106 3.26 1.10 -8.24
C VAL A 106 4.19 2.29 -8.47
N GLY A 107 3.66 3.48 -8.70
CA GLY A 107 4.44 4.71 -8.85
C GLY A 107 5.29 5.00 -7.62
N PHE A 108 4.70 4.88 -6.44
CA PHE A 108 5.39 5.06 -5.16
C PHE A 108 6.49 4.01 -4.95
N ALA A 109 6.24 2.75 -5.31
CA ALA A 109 7.25 1.69 -5.28
C ALA A 109 8.40 1.96 -6.26
N ILE A 110 8.12 2.45 -7.47
CA ILE A 110 9.16 2.85 -8.43
C ILE A 110 10.01 3.97 -7.86
N ALA A 111 9.41 4.97 -7.22
CA ALA A 111 10.15 6.07 -6.60
C ALA A 111 11.14 5.59 -5.51
N SER A 112 10.83 4.49 -4.81
CA SER A 112 11.73 3.91 -3.81
C SER A 112 13.06 3.40 -4.37
N THR A 113 13.13 3.10 -5.68
CA THR A 113 14.37 2.68 -6.36
C THR A 113 15.45 3.76 -6.39
N THR A 114 15.09 5.00 -6.08
CA THR A 114 16.06 6.10 -5.90
C THR A 114 16.88 5.95 -4.61
N MET A 115 16.45 5.10 -3.67
CA MET A 115 17.16 4.80 -2.43
C MET A 115 18.12 3.61 -2.60
N LEU A 116 19.00 3.39 -1.62
CA LEU A 116 19.81 2.17 -1.52
C LEU A 116 18.93 0.91 -1.58
N VAL A 117 19.42 -0.14 -2.23
CA VAL A 117 18.66 -1.39 -2.53
C VAL A 117 18.02 -2.01 -1.29
N GLU A 118 18.70 -2.01 -0.15
CA GLU A 118 18.13 -2.54 1.11
C GLU A 118 16.95 -1.71 1.63
N LYS A 119 17.03 -0.39 1.50
CA LYS A 119 15.96 0.53 1.92
C LYS A 119 14.79 0.49 0.94
N SER A 120 15.05 0.33 -0.35
CA SER A 120 13.99 0.22 -1.36
C SER A 120 13.18 -1.06 -1.20
N LEU A 121 13.81 -2.20 -0.86
CA LEU A 121 13.09 -3.44 -0.55
C LEU A 121 12.12 -3.28 0.63
N SER A 122 12.55 -2.59 1.69
CA SER A 122 11.70 -2.31 2.86
C SER A 122 10.48 -1.47 2.50
N VAL A 123 10.66 -0.46 1.64
CA VAL A 123 9.56 0.38 1.15
C VAL A 123 8.63 -0.41 0.22
N ILE A 124 9.16 -1.27 -0.66
CA ILE A 124 8.33 -2.12 -1.52
C ILE A 124 7.47 -3.06 -0.67
N LEU A 125 8.03 -3.68 0.36
CA LEU A 125 7.27 -4.51 1.31
C LEU A 125 6.19 -3.70 2.03
N LEU A 126 6.48 -2.45 2.40
CA LEU A 126 5.52 -1.53 3.00
C LEU A 126 4.36 -1.20 2.05
N VAL A 127 4.65 -0.94 0.77
CA VAL A 127 3.64 -0.69 -0.27
C VAL A 127 2.76 -1.94 -0.47
N VAL A 128 3.36 -3.12 -0.49
CA VAL A 128 2.62 -4.39 -0.58
C VAL A 128 1.72 -4.58 0.64
N ALA A 129 2.23 -4.31 1.84
CA ALA A 129 1.43 -4.38 3.07
C ALA A 129 0.28 -3.37 3.07
N LEU A 130 0.51 -2.15 2.57
CA LEU A 130 -0.54 -1.13 2.41
C LEU A 130 -1.61 -1.58 1.40
N ALA A 131 -1.21 -2.18 0.28
CA ALA A 131 -2.14 -2.74 -0.70
C ALA A 131 -3.02 -3.83 -0.08
N MET A 132 -2.43 -4.72 0.72
CA MET A 132 -3.15 -5.75 1.46
C MET A 132 -4.10 -5.16 2.50
N LEU A 133 -3.70 -4.09 3.19
CA LEU A 133 -4.56 -3.37 4.13
C LEU A 133 -5.76 -2.72 3.45
N ILE A 134 -5.58 -2.10 2.28
CA ILE A 134 -6.68 -1.55 1.48
C ILE A 134 -7.66 -2.66 1.11
N ILE A 135 -7.15 -3.81 0.66
CA ILE A 135 -7.98 -4.98 0.34
C ILE A 135 -8.74 -5.46 1.59
N ASP A 136 -8.07 -5.56 2.73
CA ASP A 136 -8.64 -6.00 4.01
C ASP A 136 -9.81 -5.09 4.46
N LEU A 137 -9.64 -3.77 4.34
CA LEU A 137 -10.67 -2.76 4.61
C LEU A 137 -11.87 -2.91 3.64
N ARG A 138 -11.62 -3.07 2.34
CA ARG A 138 -12.70 -3.24 1.33
C ARG A 138 -13.49 -4.53 1.52
N MET A 139 -12.82 -5.60 1.95
CA MET A 139 -13.45 -6.88 2.28
C MET A 139 -14.23 -6.87 3.59
N LYS A 140 -14.10 -5.80 4.39
CA LYS A 140 -14.70 -5.69 5.73
C LYS A 140 -14.37 -6.92 6.57
N SER A 141 -13.10 -7.32 6.50
CA SER A 141 -12.56 -8.40 7.32
C SER A 141 -12.73 -8.07 8.81
N PHE A 142 -12.92 -9.09 9.63
CA PHE A 142 -13.15 -8.93 11.07
C PHE A 142 -12.04 -8.15 11.77
N LEU A 143 -10.78 -8.34 11.33
CA LEU A 143 -9.60 -7.70 11.91
C LEU A 143 -9.15 -6.43 11.17
N ALA A 144 -9.94 -5.90 10.22
CA ALA A 144 -9.49 -4.80 9.37
C ALA A 144 -9.18 -3.50 10.14
N ILE A 145 -10.03 -3.13 11.10
CA ILE A 145 -9.81 -1.93 11.92
C ILE A 145 -8.62 -2.11 12.87
N PRO A 146 -8.49 -3.21 13.65
CA PRO A 146 -7.27 -3.49 14.41
C PRO A 146 -6.00 -3.48 13.54
N ASN A 147 -6.03 -4.10 12.36
CA ASN A 147 -4.90 -4.13 11.43
C ASN A 147 -4.51 -2.72 10.96
N LEU A 148 -5.50 -1.86 10.65
CA LEU A 148 -5.25 -0.47 10.30
C LEU A 148 -4.59 0.31 11.45
N VAL A 149 -5.10 0.15 12.68
CA VAL A 149 -4.53 0.81 13.86
C VAL A 149 -3.10 0.35 14.10
N ILE A 150 -2.84 -0.95 14.08
CA ILE A 150 -1.49 -1.51 14.27
C ILE A 150 -0.56 -1.04 13.16
N PHE A 151 -1.00 -1.09 11.91
CA PHE A 151 -0.21 -0.62 10.77
C PHE A 151 0.14 0.85 10.90
N ALA A 152 -0.83 1.72 11.25
CA ALA A 152 -0.58 3.14 11.48
C ALA A 152 0.40 3.37 12.63
N VAL A 153 0.25 2.66 13.76
CA VAL A 153 1.17 2.78 14.89
C VAL A 153 2.59 2.38 14.49
N LEU A 154 2.76 1.23 13.82
CA LEU A 154 4.08 0.76 13.38
C LEU A 154 4.73 1.72 12.38
N LEU A 155 3.93 2.29 11.49
CA LEU A 155 4.34 3.16 10.40
C LEU A 155 4.76 4.56 10.88
N PHE A 156 4.08 5.11 11.90
CA PHE A 156 4.40 6.44 12.45
C PHE A 156 5.29 6.42 13.68
N PHE A 157 5.34 5.32 14.45
CA PHE A 157 6.01 5.31 15.76
C PHE A 157 7.19 4.36 15.91
N SER A 158 7.39 3.32 15.07
CA SER A 158 8.31 2.23 15.51
C SER A 158 9.14 1.46 14.49
N SER A 159 9.08 1.66 13.16
CA SER A 159 9.85 0.75 12.29
C SER A 159 10.54 1.31 11.05
N LEU A 160 10.25 2.54 10.60
CA LEU A 160 10.90 3.10 9.42
C LEU A 160 11.81 4.27 9.81
N GLU A 161 13.13 4.06 9.76
CA GLU A 161 14.14 5.13 9.82
C GLU A 161 14.02 6.15 8.65
N THR A 162 13.02 6.03 7.79
CA THR A 162 12.86 6.83 6.57
C THR A 162 11.39 6.91 6.18
N PRO A 163 10.72 8.03 6.47
CA PRO A 163 10.61 9.04 5.42
C PRO A 163 11.28 10.36 5.81
N LYS A 164 12.06 10.94 4.88
CA LYS A 164 12.67 12.27 5.08
C LYS A 164 11.60 13.37 5.18
N ASN A 165 10.45 13.14 4.56
CA ASN A 165 9.27 13.99 4.65
C ASN A 165 8.05 13.20 5.16
N PRO A 166 7.75 13.23 6.46
CA PRO A 166 6.62 12.49 7.04
C PRO A 166 5.25 13.03 6.59
N VAL A 167 5.15 14.31 6.21
CA VAL A 167 3.88 14.92 5.76
C VAL A 167 3.48 14.39 4.39
N ALA A 168 4.42 14.28 3.45
CA ALA A 168 4.17 13.68 2.14
C ALA A 168 3.74 12.21 2.26
N PHE A 169 4.38 11.48 3.18
CA PHE A 169 4.05 10.08 3.43
C PHE A 169 2.67 9.91 4.08
N ALA A 170 2.34 10.75 5.06
CA ALA A 170 1.00 10.80 5.64
C ALA A 170 -0.06 11.15 4.58
N CYS A 171 0.24 12.08 3.68
CA CYS A 171 -0.64 12.42 2.56
C CYS A 171 -0.91 11.21 1.67
N PHE A 172 0.13 10.48 1.27
CA PHE A 172 -0.02 9.26 0.46
C PHE A 172 -0.90 8.23 1.17
N PHE A 173 -0.57 7.93 2.43
CA PHE A 173 -1.28 6.94 3.22
C PHE A 173 -2.76 7.30 3.43
N ILE A 174 -3.04 8.53 3.89
CA ILE A 174 -4.41 8.95 4.22
C ILE A 174 -5.26 9.04 2.95
N CYS A 175 -4.74 9.59 1.85
CA CYS A 175 -5.50 9.72 0.61
C CYS A 175 -5.92 8.36 0.03
N LEU A 176 -5.08 7.33 0.17
CA LEU A 176 -5.40 5.95 -0.25
C LEU A 176 -6.37 5.25 0.71
N ILE A 177 -6.23 5.45 2.02
CA ILE A 177 -7.04 4.74 3.03
C ILE A 177 -8.42 5.37 3.23
N THR A 178 -8.59 6.66 2.93
CA THR A 178 -9.84 7.39 3.19
C THR A 178 -11.07 6.70 2.60
N ASP A 179 -11.03 6.33 1.31
CA ASP A 179 -12.15 5.65 0.65
C ASP A 179 -12.48 4.28 1.23
N PRO A 180 -11.53 3.31 1.30
CA PRO A 180 -11.81 2.00 1.84
C PRO A 180 -12.21 2.04 3.32
N PHE A 181 -11.70 3.00 4.09
CA PHE A 181 -12.10 3.21 5.48
C PHE A 181 -13.56 3.68 5.60
N LEU A 182 -13.96 4.70 4.84
CA LEU A 182 -15.34 5.20 4.86
C LEU A 182 -16.32 4.14 4.34
N ASP A 183 -15.92 3.33 3.35
CA ASP A 183 -16.74 2.25 2.79
C ASP A 183 -17.03 1.11 3.78
N ILE A 184 -16.34 1.03 4.93
CA ILE A 184 -16.70 0.09 6.00
C ILE A 184 -18.07 0.43 6.60
N TYR A 185 -18.38 1.73 6.68
CA TYR A 185 -19.60 2.27 7.27
C TYR A 185 -20.67 2.57 6.23
N PHE A 186 -20.31 3.19 5.10
CA PHE A 186 -21.28 3.67 4.11
C PHE A 186 -21.67 2.62 3.07
N SER A 187 -20.85 1.58 2.82
CA SER A 187 -21.17 0.58 1.80
C SER A 187 -22.09 -0.52 2.32
N GLY A 188 -23.26 -0.62 1.70
CA GLY A 188 -24.26 -1.68 1.95
C GLY A 188 -23.94 -3.02 1.27
N LEU A 189 -22.78 -3.19 0.62
CA LEU A 189 -22.40 -4.45 -0.02
C LEU A 189 -22.28 -5.57 1.02
N SER A 190 -22.91 -6.70 0.74
CA SER A 190 -22.80 -7.91 1.55
C SER A 190 -21.38 -8.50 1.50
N VAL A 191 -21.05 -9.35 2.47
CA VAL A 191 -19.74 -10.01 2.53
C VAL A 191 -19.48 -10.80 1.25
N THR A 192 -20.44 -11.58 0.77
CA THR A 192 -20.28 -12.38 -0.45
C THR A 192 -20.04 -11.54 -1.70
N GLU A 193 -20.72 -10.39 -1.83
CA GLU A 193 -20.52 -9.46 -2.94
C GLU A 193 -19.13 -8.83 -2.92
N ARG A 194 -18.63 -8.43 -1.74
CA ARG A 194 -17.30 -7.86 -1.59
C ARG A 194 -16.21 -8.84 -2.03
N TRP A 195 -16.33 -10.11 -1.64
CA TRP A 195 -15.38 -11.17 -1.99
C TRP A 195 -15.51 -11.69 -3.42
N LYS A 196 -16.60 -11.34 -4.13
CA LYS A 196 -16.87 -11.76 -5.51
C LYS A 196 -15.68 -11.59 -6.47
N PRO A 197 -14.94 -10.46 -6.51
CA PRO A 197 -13.83 -10.27 -7.45
C PRO A 197 -12.68 -11.25 -7.22
N PHE A 198 -12.49 -11.70 -5.98
CA PHE A 198 -11.49 -12.71 -5.65
C PHE A 198 -11.98 -14.12 -5.98
N LEU A 199 -13.22 -14.46 -5.60
CA LEU A 199 -13.79 -15.79 -5.81
C LEU A 199 -14.00 -16.13 -7.29
N TYR A 200 -14.41 -15.15 -8.10
CA TYR A 200 -14.61 -15.33 -9.54
C TYR A 200 -13.32 -15.29 -10.34
N ARG A 201 -12.17 -14.99 -9.71
CA ARG A 201 -10.88 -15.06 -10.39
C ARG A 201 -10.55 -16.50 -10.77
N GLY A 202 -9.84 -16.69 -11.89
CA GLY A 202 -9.54 -18.01 -12.43
C GLY A 202 -8.90 -18.96 -11.41
N ARG A 203 -9.19 -20.26 -11.53
CA ARG A 203 -8.74 -21.32 -10.61
C ARG A 203 -7.24 -21.26 -10.30
N ILE A 204 -6.41 -20.94 -11.30
CA ILE A 204 -4.96 -20.83 -11.14
C ILE A 204 -4.56 -19.67 -10.22
N CYS A 205 -5.20 -18.49 -10.35
CA CYS A 205 -4.91 -17.34 -9.51
C CYS A 205 -5.23 -17.62 -8.04
N ARG A 206 -6.36 -18.31 -7.77
CA ARG A 206 -6.74 -18.67 -6.40
C ARG A 206 -5.74 -19.66 -5.79
N ARG A 207 -5.32 -20.68 -6.54
CA ARG A 207 -4.30 -21.64 -6.10
C ARG A 207 -2.94 -20.97 -5.85
N LEU A 208 -2.50 -20.10 -6.76
CA LEU A 208 -1.28 -19.33 -6.58
C LEU A 208 -1.35 -18.42 -5.35
N SER A 209 -2.53 -17.85 -5.04
CA SER A 209 -2.73 -17.08 -3.81
C SER A 209 -2.46 -17.91 -2.56
N VAL A 210 -2.95 -19.16 -2.49
CA VAL A 210 -2.70 -20.05 -1.35
C VAL A 210 -1.21 -20.39 -1.22
N VAL A 211 -0.56 -20.71 -2.35
CA VAL A 211 0.87 -21.00 -2.37
C VAL A 211 1.67 -19.78 -1.90
N PHE A 212 1.32 -18.59 -2.39
CA PHE A 212 1.98 -17.34 -2.02
C PHE A 212 1.80 -17.01 -0.53
N THR A 213 0.60 -17.20 0.01
CA THR A 213 0.35 -17.08 1.47
C THR A 213 1.23 -18.04 2.26
N GLY A 214 1.32 -19.32 1.87
CA GLY A 214 2.20 -20.28 2.54
C GLY A 214 3.68 -19.91 2.47
N MET A 215 4.13 -19.33 1.34
CA MET A 215 5.51 -18.84 1.22
C MET A 215 5.81 -17.65 2.13
N ILE A 216 4.86 -16.71 2.28
CA ILE A 216 5.00 -15.58 3.21
C ILE A 216 5.07 -16.09 4.66
N GLU A 217 4.15 -16.98 5.03
CA GLU A 217 4.11 -17.58 6.37
C GLU A 217 5.43 -18.30 6.68
N LEU A 218 5.92 -19.13 5.76
CA LEU A 218 7.20 -19.84 5.92
C LEU A 218 8.37 -18.86 6.06
N THR A 219 8.41 -17.82 5.23
CA THR A 219 9.47 -16.79 5.29
C THR A 219 9.44 -16.07 6.63
N PHE A 220 8.25 -15.68 7.10
CA PHE A 220 8.07 -15.05 8.42
C PHE A 220 8.55 -15.95 9.55
N PHE A 221 8.23 -17.25 9.50
CA PHE A 221 8.67 -18.22 10.49
C PHE A 221 10.21 -18.35 10.52
N ILE A 222 10.84 -18.45 9.35
CA ILE A 222 12.30 -18.54 9.21
C ILE A 222 12.97 -17.25 9.73
N LEU A 223 12.48 -16.08 9.35
CA LEU A 223 13.01 -14.79 9.81
C LEU A 223 12.85 -14.61 11.32
N SER A 224 11.71 -15.04 11.87
CA SER A 224 11.46 -15.03 13.30
C SER A 224 12.45 -15.92 14.04
N ALA A 225 12.73 -17.12 13.53
CA ALA A 225 13.72 -18.03 14.09
C ALA A 225 15.14 -17.45 14.07
N PHE A 226 15.52 -16.79 12.96
CA PHE A 226 16.81 -16.09 12.89
C PHE A 226 16.89 -14.93 13.89
N LYS A 227 15.83 -14.13 14.02
CA LYS A 227 15.84 -13.00 14.96
C LYS A 227 15.93 -13.45 16.41
N LEU A 228 15.33 -14.60 16.72
CA LEU A 228 15.39 -15.23 18.04
C LEU A 228 16.83 -15.59 18.45
N ARG A 229 17.65 -16.00 17.47
CA ARG A 229 19.07 -16.32 17.64
C ARG A 229 19.87 -15.14 18.19
N ASP A 230 19.43 -13.90 18.05
CA ASP A 230 20.22 -12.76 18.54
C ASP A 230 19.86 -12.34 19.98
N THR A 231 18.96 -13.08 20.66
CA THR A 231 18.45 -12.67 21.99
C THR A 231 19.20 -13.35 23.13
N HIS A 232 19.67 -12.58 24.12
CA HIS A 232 20.51 -13.05 25.24
C HIS A 232 19.84 -14.06 26.21
N LEU A 233 18.56 -14.40 26.01
CA LEU A 233 17.72 -15.26 26.89
C LEU A 233 17.40 -16.64 26.28
N TRP A 234 18.31 -17.17 25.46
CA TRP A 234 18.16 -18.40 24.68
C TRP A 234 17.53 -19.60 25.42
N TYR A 235 17.88 -19.81 26.69
CA TYR A 235 17.40 -20.97 27.47
C TYR A 235 15.88 -21.00 27.69
N PHE A 236 15.21 -19.85 27.77
CA PHE A 236 13.75 -19.77 27.88
C PHE A 236 13.09 -19.58 26.52
N VAL A 237 13.76 -18.86 25.64
CA VAL A 237 13.19 -18.41 24.38
C VAL A 237 13.17 -19.54 23.34
N ILE A 238 14.19 -20.41 23.28
CA ILE A 238 14.23 -21.54 22.34
C ILE A 238 13.11 -22.56 22.64
N PRO A 239 12.94 -23.07 23.88
CA PRO A 239 11.87 -24.04 24.15
C PRO A 239 10.48 -23.45 23.93
N GLY A 240 10.28 -22.18 24.31
CA GLY A 240 9.04 -21.46 24.02
C GLY A 240 8.76 -21.37 22.52
N PHE A 241 9.73 -20.91 21.74
CA PHE A 241 9.61 -20.83 20.28
C PHE A 241 9.40 -22.21 19.64
N SER A 242 10.00 -23.28 20.17
CA SER A 242 9.76 -24.64 19.66
C SER A 242 8.31 -25.09 19.90
N ILE A 243 7.79 -24.94 21.12
CA ILE A 243 6.41 -25.35 21.45
C ILE A 243 5.40 -24.51 20.68
N PHE A 244 5.52 -23.18 20.77
CA PHE A 244 4.61 -22.27 20.07
C PHE A 244 4.79 -22.33 18.55
N GLY A 245 6.00 -22.59 18.06
CA GLY A 245 6.30 -22.77 16.65
C GLY A 245 5.67 -24.04 16.06
N ILE A 246 5.75 -25.16 16.77
CA ILE A 246 5.05 -26.40 16.36
C ILE A 246 3.54 -26.17 16.31
N PHE A 247 2.98 -25.56 17.36
CA PHE A 247 1.55 -25.23 17.40
C PHE A 247 1.16 -24.29 16.25
N TRP A 248 1.94 -23.24 16.02
CA TRP A 248 1.76 -22.29 14.93
C TRP A 248 1.79 -23.00 13.57
N MET A 249 2.77 -23.88 13.33
CA MET A 249 2.87 -24.66 12.09
C MET A 249 1.64 -25.55 11.87
N ILE A 250 1.18 -26.26 12.92
CA ILE A 250 -0.01 -27.11 12.83
C ILE A 250 -1.24 -26.27 12.43
N CYS A 251 -1.46 -25.13 13.11
CA CYS A 251 -2.58 -24.23 12.81
C CYS A 251 -2.53 -23.71 11.37
N HIS A 252 -1.36 -23.28 10.89
CA HIS A 252 -1.22 -22.70 9.55
C HIS A 252 -1.29 -23.77 8.45
N ILE A 253 -0.79 -24.98 8.68
CA ILE A 253 -0.98 -26.11 7.75
C ILE A 253 -2.47 -26.45 7.63
N ILE A 254 -3.20 -26.56 8.74
CA ILE A 254 -4.65 -26.82 8.73
C ILE A 254 -5.38 -25.70 8.00
N PHE A 255 -5.00 -24.44 8.23
CA PHE A 255 -5.56 -23.29 7.53
C PHE A 255 -5.33 -23.37 6.01
N LEU A 256 -4.10 -23.63 5.57
CA LEU A 256 -3.76 -23.76 4.14
C LEU A 256 -4.50 -24.94 3.48
N LEU A 257 -4.61 -26.08 4.15
CA LEU A 257 -5.36 -27.24 3.65
C LEU A 257 -6.86 -26.92 3.52
N THR A 258 -7.42 -26.23 4.52
CA THR A 258 -8.84 -25.82 4.51
C THR A 258 -9.10 -24.83 3.38
N LEU A 259 -8.23 -23.83 3.22
CA LEU A 259 -8.33 -22.82 2.17
C LEU A 259 -8.15 -23.44 0.77
N TRP A 260 -7.21 -24.37 0.63
CA TRP A 260 -7.01 -25.13 -0.60
C TRP A 260 -8.24 -25.97 -0.95
N GLY A 261 -8.80 -26.69 0.02
CA GLY A 261 -10.03 -27.47 -0.13
C GLY A 261 -11.25 -26.62 -0.47
N PHE A 262 -11.35 -25.42 0.08
CA PHE A 262 -12.38 -24.45 -0.28
C PHE A 262 -12.24 -24.01 -1.74
N HIS A 263 -11.03 -23.65 -2.18
CA HIS A 263 -10.79 -23.16 -3.54
C HIS A 263 -10.92 -24.21 -4.64
N THR A 264 -10.75 -25.49 -4.32
CA THR A 264 -10.98 -26.60 -5.26
C THR A 264 -12.46 -26.95 -5.43
N LYS A 265 -13.27 -26.71 -4.40
CA LYS A 265 -14.73 -26.96 -4.41
C LYS A 265 -15.54 -25.82 -5.06
N LEU A 266 -14.93 -24.63 -5.19
CA LEU A 266 -15.51 -23.42 -5.81
C LEU A 266 -15.22 -23.34 -7.32
#